data_AF-A0A662AN86-F1
#
_entry.id   AF-A0A662AN86-F1
#
_cell.length_a   1.000
_cell.length_b   1.000
_cell.length_c   1.000
_cell.angle_alpha   90.00
_cell.angle_beta   90.00
_cell.angle_gamma   90.00
#
_symmetry.space_group_name_H-M   'P 1'
#
loop_
_entity.id
_entity.type
_entity.pdbx_description
1 polymer ?
#
loop_
_entity_poly.entity_id
_entity_poly.type
_entity_poly.pdbx_seq_one_letter_code
_entity_poly.pdbx_strand_id
1 'polypeptide(L)'
;MQKLLISFVIVLLFLSILPSQAQENSWALIMSKNTGYTTSIWRTRTYFPENEIKEHWDKGYYITNITYNKGKWALFMVQGSGFSDQMWRTRKVFPENEIEEFWDKGYYITKLTYGDGVWVLVMSKGGGNYAEIWRTRTYFPKDEIKENWDNGHYITNMIYGQGKWALVMAKGTGFTQQIWRTRSYFPETEIKEYWDKGYYITNLSYGDGKWALIMSKGCSYTSQMWRTRAEFPEKEIKEYWDKDFYITEFSKGPFTKSVEEVIDVPNDLPVITISEPTLSRGFKVVKATQIKVAGYAKDKDGISEITVNNIRANVDINGYFFAYITLHDGDNQITVKAVDNKFASSIKKFTLNKPQKLITTTVNEKRLALVIGNSNYQFGGKLLNPVNDAHAMKVALENLGFTVLEAVNCDQRKMKIMIDEFGDKLANYDMGLFFYAGHGVQVKGYNYLIPVDSKLENERDVEYDCVQAGRVLAKMESAGTKTNLVILDACRDNPFERSWTRGQSSKGLAFMNAPSGSLIAYATSPGNTASDGKGSNGLYTSAILDYIRQQNLQIEDMFKEVRKKVIKESGGKQTPWESTSLVKDFYFNK
;
A
#
# COMPACT_ATOMS: atom_id res chain seq x y z
N MET A 1 10.44 62.82 3.76
CA MET A 1 9.76 61.98 4.77
C MET A 1 8.35 61.79 4.28
N GLN A 2 8.02 60.56 3.86
CA GLN A 2 7.17 59.68 4.65
C GLN A 2 5.72 60.14 4.59
N LYS A 3 4.89 59.46 3.79
CA LYS A 3 4.35 58.11 4.01
C LYS A 3 2.95 58.25 4.58
N LEU A 4 2.13 57.28 4.16
CA LEU A 4 0.98 56.72 4.86
C LEU A 4 -0.38 57.41 4.66
N LEU A 5 -1.26 56.61 4.04
CA LEU A 5 -2.73 56.62 4.07
C LEU A 5 -3.36 57.86 3.44
N ILE A 6 -4.29 57.76 2.50
CA ILE A 6 -5.53 57.01 2.58
C ILE A 6 -5.96 56.68 1.14
N SER A 7 -5.95 55.40 0.79
CA SER A 7 -6.82 54.86 -0.26
C SER A 7 -7.33 53.53 0.25
N PHE A 8 -8.34 53.64 1.10
CA PHE A 8 -9.21 52.55 1.47
C PHE A 8 -10.62 52.99 1.07
N VAL A 9 -11.31 52.10 0.37
CA VAL A 9 -12.77 52.08 0.12
C VAL A 9 -13.29 52.86 -1.10
N ILE A 10 -13.05 52.29 -2.29
CA ILE A 10 -14.07 51.98 -3.32
C ILE A 10 -13.65 50.60 -3.86
N VAL A 11 -14.04 49.46 -3.28
CA VAL A 11 -15.33 48.76 -3.40
C VAL A 11 -15.83 48.62 -4.84
N LEU A 12 -15.71 47.37 -5.31
CA LEU A 12 -16.54 46.66 -6.31
C LEU A 12 -16.31 46.90 -7.81
N LEU A 13 -16.29 45.76 -8.51
CA LEU A 13 -16.43 45.55 -9.95
C LEU A 13 -15.17 45.74 -10.81
N PHE A 14 -14.22 44.82 -10.69
CA PHE A 14 -13.77 44.01 -11.84
C PHE A 14 -13.23 42.68 -11.30
N LEU A 15 -14.17 41.85 -10.85
CA LEU A 15 -14.08 40.40 -11.00
C LEU A 15 -14.21 40.11 -12.51
N SER A 16 -13.23 40.56 -13.30
CA SER A 16 -13.00 39.91 -14.60
C SER A 16 -12.40 38.58 -14.24
N ILE A 17 -13.27 37.58 -14.23
CA ILE A 17 -13.00 36.20 -14.55
C ILE A 17 -11.77 36.17 -15.46
N LEU A 18 -10.58 35.97 -14.89
CA LEU A 18 -9.59 35.22 -15.64
C LEU A 18 -10.31 33.90 -15.82
N PRO A 19 -10.69 33.50 -17.06
CA PRO A 19 -11.22 32.17 -17.24
C PRO A 19 -10.21 31.27 -16.55
N SER A 20 -10.69 30.35 -15.72
CA SER A 20 -9.88 29.17 -15.43
C SER A 20 -9.38 28.74 -16.81
N GLN A 21 -8.11 28.95 -17.12
CA GLN A 21 -7.55 28.37 -18.32
C GLN A 21 -7.70 26.89 -18.02
N ALA A 22 -8.76 26.29 -18.58
CA ALA A 22 -8.94 24.87 -18.56
C ALA A 22 -7.63 24.34 -19.10
N GLN A 23 -6.87 23.68 -18.24
CA GLN A 23 -5.56 23.12 -18.56
C GLN A 23 -5.74 22.29 -19.83
N GLU A 24 -5.31 22.81 -20.98
CA GLU A 24 -5.66 22.17 -22.25
C GLU A 24 -4.94 20.82 -22.35
N ASN A 25 -5.72 19.74 -22.40
CA ASN A 25 -5.21 18.39 -22.65
C ASN A 25 -4.51 18.35 -24.01
N SER A 26 -3.18 18.35 -23.98
CA SER A 26 -2.32 18.38 -25.16
C SER A 26 -1.84 16.97 -25.50
N TRP A 27 -1.48 16.77 -26.76
CA TRP A 27 -0.70 15.64 -27.21
C TRP A 27 0.75 15.80 -26.76
N ALA A 28 1.35 14.72 -26.26
CA ALA A 28 2.78 14.60 -26.06
C ALA A 28 3.30 13.52 -27.02
N LEU A 29 4.10 13.95 -27.99
CA LEU A 29 4.74 13.09 -28.99
C LEU A 29 6.18 12.86 -28.57
N ILE A 30 6.62 11.60 -28.57
CA ILE A 30 8.00 11.19 -28.36
C ILE A 30 8.47 10.43 -29.58
N MET A 31 9.63 10.81 -30.10
CA MET A 31 10.24 10.16 -31.25
C MET A 31 11.69 9.81 -30.95
N SER A 32 12.14 8.64 -31.37
CA SER A 32 13.49 8.13 -31.15
C SER A 32 14.16 7.72 -32.45
N LYS A 33 15.50 7.75 -32.48
CA LYS A 33 16.34 7.13 -33.52
C LYS A 33 16.77 5.73 -33.12
N ASN A 34 17.23 4.94 -34.09
CA ASN A 34 17.72 3.57 -33.89
C ASN A 34 16.68 2.66 -33.21
N THR A 35 15.42 2.77 -33.66
CA THR A 35 14.30 1.97 -33.14
C THR A 35 14.26 0.56 -33.72
N GLY A 36 14.98 0.31 -34.81
CA GLY A 36 14.87 -0.91 -35.62
C GLY A 36 13.70 -0.88 -36.61
N TYR A 37 12.86 0.16 -36.58
CA TYR A 37 11.73 0.29 -37.50
C TYR A 37 12.21 0.63 -38.91
N THR A 38 11.60 -0.02 -39.90
CA THR A 38 11.99 0.15 -41.31
C THR A 38 11.02 1.05 -42.05
N THR A 39 9.72 0.86 -41.83
CA THR A 39 8.68 1.76 -42.32
C THR A 39 7.63 1.95 -41.23
N SER A 40 6.87 3.04 -41.32
CA SER A 40 5.77 3.27 -40.38
C SER A 40 4.57 3.87 -41.09
N ILE A 41 3.46 3.95 -40.38
CA ILE A 41 2.25 4.67 -40.76
C ILE A 41 1.62 5.25 -39.49
N TRP A 42 0.95 6.40 -39.64
CA TRP A 42 0.09 6.93 -38.59
C TRP A 42 -1.27 7.35 -39.17
N ARG A 43 -2.32 7.25 -38.34
CA ARG A 43 -3.69 7.67 -38.67
C ARG A 43 -4.35 8.30 -37.45
N THR A 44 -5.13 9.34 -37.67
CA THR A 44 -6.08 9.85 -36.67
C THR A 44 -7.51 9.53 -37.09
N ARG A 45 -8.35 9.10 -36.14
CA ARG A 45 -9.77 8.79 -36.36
C ARG A 45 -10.62 9.21 -35.18
N THR A 46 -11.86 9.62 -35.45
CA THR A 46 -12.85 9.91 -34.40
C THR A 46 -13.52 8.64 -33.84
N TYR A 47 -13.25 7.49 -34.47
CA TYR A 47 -13.68 6.15 -34.07
C TYR A 47 -12.45 5.25 -33.86
N PHE A 48 -12.62 4.12 -33.17
CA PHE A 48 -11.53 3.17 -33.00
C PHE A 48 -11.07 2.61 -34.37
N PRO A 49 -9.79 2.73 -34.75
CA PRO A 49 -9.32 2.54 -36.13
C PRO A 49 -9.13 1.06 -36.52
N GLU A 50 -10.14 0.22 -36.31
CA GLU A 50 -10.11 -1.22 -36.62
C GLU A 50 -9.86 -1.50 -38.11
N ASN A 51 -10.49 -0.73 -39.00
CA ASN A 51 -10.35 -0.93 -40.44
C ASN A 51 -8.93 -0.60 -40.91
N GLU A 52 -8.35 0.49 -40.41
CA GLU A 52 -6.98 0.88 -40.71
C GLU A 52 -5.97 -0.14 -40.18
N ILE A 53 -6.22 -0.72 -38.99
CA ILE A 53 -5.38 -1.80 -38.47
C ILE A 53 -5.43 -2.99 -39.44
N LYS A 54 -6.62 -3.46 -39.80
CA LYS A 54 -6.79 -4.61 -40.72
C LYS A 54 -6.16 -4.38 -42.08
N GLU A 55 -6.32 -3.19 -42.67
CA GLU A 55 -5.79 -2.84 -43.98
C GLU A 55 -4.25 -2.97 -44.06
N HIS A 56 -3.56 -2.76 -42.94
CA HIS A 56 -2.10 -2.74 -42.87
C HIS A 56 -1.50 -3.98 -42.21
N TRP A 57 -2.30 -4.81 -41.55
CA TRP A 57 -1.83 -6.02 -40.88
C TRP A 57 -1.22 -7.03 -41.84
N ASP A 58 -1.92 -7.33 -42.93
CA ASP A 58 -1.46 -8.27 -43.97
C ASP A 58 -0.22 -7.76 -44.72
N LYS A 59 0.07 -6.47 -44.59
CA LYS A 59 1.28 -5.82 -45.12
C LYS A 59 2.44 -5.85 -44.12
N GLY A 60 2.30 -6.56 -43.00
CA GLY A 60 3.35 -6.72 -41.98
C GLY A 60 3.52 -5.52 -41.06
N TYR A 61 2.55 -4.60 -40.99
CA TYR A 61 2.56 -3.52 -40.02
C TYR A 61 1.95 -3.97 -38.70
N TYR A 62 2.64 -3.67 -37.60
CA TYR A 62 2.19 -3.94 -36.24
C TYR A 62 1.98 -2.66 -35.46
N ILE A 63 0.93 -2.62 -34.64
CA ILE A 63 0.65 -1.52 -33.71
C ILE A 63 1.77 -1.46 -32.68
N THR A 64 2.47 -0.33 -32.61
CA THR A 64 3.42 -0.03 -31.53
C THR A 64 2.92 1.09 -30.63
N ASN A 65 1.98 1.91 -31.12
CA ASN A 65 1.34 2.92 -30.30
C ASN A 65 -0.10 3.19 -30.73
N ILE A 66 -0.97 3.34 -29.74
CA ILE A 66 -2.35 3.79 -29.93
C ILE A 66 -2.80 4.57 -28.69
N THR A 67 -3.33 5.77 -28.88
CA THR A 67 -3.75 6.67 -27.79
C THR A 67 -4.98 7.47 -28.23
N TYR A 68 -5.92 7.70 -27.31
CA TYR A 68 -7.09 8.55 -27.54
C TYR A 68 -6.94 9.87 -26.80
N ASN A 69 -7.08 10.99 -27.50
CA ASN A 69 -7.15 12.31 -26.92
C ASN A 69 -8.08 13.22 -27.73
N LYS A 70 -8.79 14.14 -27.06
CA LYS A 70 -9.64 15.15 -27.70
C LYS A 70 -10.56 14.58 -28.80
N GLY A 71 -11.25 13.48 -28.52
CA GLY A 71 -12.19 12.86 -29.47
C GLY A 71 -11.52 12.15 -30.65
N LYS A 72 -10.20 11.94 -30.63
CA LYS A 72 -9.47 11.27 -31.70
C LYS A 72 -8.57 10.16 -31.16
N TRP A 73 -8.67 8.98 -31.77
CA TRP A 73 -7.67 7.93 -31.72
C TRP A 73 -6.51 8.29 -32.66
N ALA A 74 -5.29 8.24 -32.14
CA ALA A 74 -4.07 8.25 -32.93
C ALA A 74 -3.47 6.85 -32.93
N LEU A 75 -3.35 6.27 -34.11
CA LEU A 75 -2.78 4.94 -34.36
C LEU A 75 -1.42 5.10 -35.02
N PHE A 76 -0.44 4.33 -34.56
CA PHE A 76 0.88 4.19 -35.17
C PHE A 76 1.26 2.72 -35.30
N MET A 77 1.62 2.34 -36.52
CA MET A 77 2.01 0.98 -36.86
C MET A 77 3.30 0.99 -37.65
N VAL A 78 4.11 -0.05 -37.48
CA VAL A 78 5.46 -0.13 -38.05
C VAL A 78 5.76 -1.51 -38.63
N GLN A 79 6.63 -1.54 -39.63
CA GLN A 79 7.39 -2.72 -40.01
C GLN A 79 8.75 -2.70 -39.29
N GLY A 80 9.37 -3.87 -39.10
CA GLY A 80 10.65 -3.98 -38.39
C GLY A 80 10.54 -3.87 -36.87
N SER A 81 9.37 -4.07 -36.28
CA SER A 81 9.19 -4.12 -34.82
C SER A 81 9.85 -5.33 -34.16
N GLY A 82 10.19 -6.36 -34.94
CA GLY A 82 10.60 -7.68 -34.44
C GLY A 82 9.43 -8.57 -34.01
N PHE A 83 8.17 -8.10 -34.16
CA PHE A 83 7.00 -8.93 -33.92
C PHE A 83 6.73 -9.87 -35.09
N SER A 84 6.32 -11.10 -34.77
CA SER A 84 5.95 -12.13 -35.73
C SER A 84 4.44 -12.32 -35.86
N ASP A 85 3.68 -11.86 -34.88
CA ASP A 85 2.22 -11.86 -34.90
C ASP A 85 1.69 -10.86 -33.86
N GLN A 86 0.43 -10.46 -33.95
CA GLN A 86 -0.20 -9.54 -33.01
C GLN A 86 -1.69 -9.83 -32.88
N MET A 87 -2.30 -9.36 -31.81
CA MET A 87 -3.74 -9.29 -31.63
C MET A 87 -4.11 -7.96 -30.96
N TRP A 88 -5.36 -7.55 -31.08
CA TRP A 88 -5.91 -6.45 -30.27
C TRP A 88 -7.35 -6.73 -29.84
N ARG A 89 -7.78 -6.11 -28.73
CA ARG A 89 -9.15 -6.15 -28.20
C ARG A 89 -9.53 -4.80 -27.61
N THR A 90 -10.79 -4.42 -27.78
CA THR A 90 -11.41 -3.33 -27.04
C THR A 90 -12.37 -3.88 -25.98
N ARG A 91 -12.35 -3.32 -24.77
CA ARG A 91 -13.22 -3.75 -23.66
C ARG A 91 -13.70 -2.56 -22.83
N LYS A 92 -14.94 -2.64 -22.34
CA LYS A 92 -15.50 -1.66 -21.39
C LYS A 92 -14.92 -1.81 -19.98
N VAL A 93 -14.36 -2.96 -19.66
CA VAL A 93 -13.68 -3.25 -18.39
C VAL A 93 -12.22 -3.63 -18.68
N PHE A 94 -11.39 -3.67 -17.64
CA PHE A 94 -9.99 -4.06 -17.82
C PHE A 94 -9.92 -5.51 -18.36
N PRO A 95 -9.14 -5.78 -19.42
CA PRO A 95 -9.20 -7.03 -20.18
C PRO A 95 -8.32 -8.14 -19.56
N GLU A 96 -8.57 -8.52 -18.30
CA GLU A 96 -7.76 -9.53 -17.59
C GLU A 96 -7.86 -10.92 -18.24
N ASN A 97 -9.07 -11.34 -18.61
CA ASN A 97 -9.32 -12.65 -19.21
C ASN A 97 -8.61 -12.80 -20.56
N GLU A 98 -8.62 -11.75 -21.40
CA GLU A 98 -7.92 -11.77 -22.68
C GLU A 98 -6.40 -11.79 -22.52
N ILE A 99 -5.88 -11.12 -21.49
CA ILE A 99 -4.44 -11.17 -21.20
C ILE A 99 -4.04 -12.61 -20.87
N GLU A 100 -4.75 -13.26 -19.95
CA GLU A 100 -4.46 -14.64 -19.54
C GLU A 100 -4.61 -15.62 -20.72
N GLU A 101 -5.69 -15.53 -21.49
CA GLU A 101 -5.94 -16.39 -22.66
C GLU A 101 -4.81 -16.32 -23.70
N PHE A 102 -4.24 -15.13 -23.92
CA PHE A 102 -3.24 -14.91 -24.95
C PHE A 102 -1.79 -15.05 -24.46
N TRP A 103 -1.53 -14.92 -23.16
CA TRP A 103 -0.25 -15.33 -22.56
C TRP A 103 0.02 -16.82 -22.78
N ASP A 104 -0.99 -17.68 -22.59
CA ASP A 104 -0.87 -19.13 -22.85
C ASP A 104 -0.58 -19.44 -24.33
N LYS A 105 -0.94 -18.52 -25.22
CA LYS A 105 -0.67 -18.61 -26.66
C LYS A 105 0.66 -17.96 -27.05
N GLY A 106 1.43 -17.45 -26.10
CA GLY A 106 2.75 -16.84 -26.29
C GLY A 106 2.72 -15.39 -26.78
N TYR A 107 1.59 -14.69 -26.67
CA TYR A 107 1.56 -13.24 -26.91
C TYR A 107 1.85 -12.49 -25.60
N TYR A 108 2.43 -11.30 -25.70
CA TYR A 108 2.78 -10.44 -24.58
C TYR A 108 2.18 -9.05 -24.75
N ILE A 109 1.84 -8.36 -23.66
CA ILE A 109 1.24 -7.02 -23.70
C ILE A 109 2.26 -6.01 -24.22
N THR A 110 2.06 -5.55 -25.45
CA THR A 110 2.92 -4.56 -26.09
C THR A 110 2.35 -3.15 -26.03
N LYS A 111 1.03 -3.01 -25.93
CA LYS A 111 0.39 -1.74 -25.63
C LYS A 111 -0.91 -1.94 -24.87
N LEU A 112 -1.06 -1.18 -23.79
CA LEU A 112 -2.34 -0.97 -23.13
C LEU A 112 -2.64 0.53 -23.14
N THR A 113 -3.90 0.90 -23.38
CA THR A 113 -4.34 2.29 -23.29
C THR A 113 -5.82 2.35 -22.90
N TYR A 114 -6.25 3.53 -22.45
CA TYR A 114 -7.65 3.81 -22.13
C TYR A 114 -8.10 5.13 -22.75
N GLY A 115 -9.23 5.06 -23.45
CA GLY A 115 -9.72 6.12 -24.30
C GLY A 115 -11.16 5.88 -24.70
N ASP A 116 -11.93 6.95 -24.88
CA ASP A 116 -13.29 6.83 -25.43
C ASP A 116 -14.21 5.85 -24.68
N GLY A 117 -14.00 5.71 -23.36
CA GLY A 117 -14.75 4.76 -22.53
C GLY A 117 -14.32 3.29 -22.63
N VAL A 118 -13.27 2.97 -23.38
CA VAL A 118 -12.79 1.60 -23.58
C VAL A 118 -11.30 1.43 -23.28
N TRP A 119 -10.96 0.27 -22.75
CA TRP A 119 -9.61 -0.27 -22.74
C TRP A 119 -9.27 -0.82 -24.12
N VAL A 120 -8.05 -0.56 -24.58
CA VAL A 120 -7.48 -1.18 -25.77
C VAL A 120 -6.27 -1.98 -25.34
N LEU A 121 -6.35 -3.29 -25.54
CA LEU A 121 -5.27 -4.24 -25.34
C LEU A 121 -4.67 -4.58 -26.70
N VAL A 122 -3.35 -4.48 -26.81
CA VAL A 122 -2.57 -4.99 -27.93
C VAL A 122 -1.54 -5.95 -27.35
N MET A 123 -1.50 -7.17 -27.90
CA MET A 123 -0.51 -8.17 -27.53
C MET A 123 0.20 -8.71 -28.75
N SER A 124 1.52 -8.93 -28.68
CA SER A 124 2.34 -9.37 -29.81
C SER A 124 3.14 -10.63 -29.49
N LYS A 125 3.43 -11.44 -30.52
CA LYS A 125 4.45 -12.50 -30.51
C LYS A 125 5.75 -11.98 -31.12
N GLY A 126 6.87 -12.57 -30.74
CA GLY A 126 8.19 -12.13 -31.18
C GLY A 126 8.66 -10.88 -30.43
N GLY A 127 9.92 -10.48 -30.63
CA GLY A 127 10.52 -9.32 -29.95
C GLY A 127 11.28 -9.63 -28.64
N GLY A 128 11.16 -10.84 -28.09
CA GLY A 128 11.92 -11.29 -26.92
C GLY A 128 11.25 -12.44 -26.17
N ASN A 129 11.96 -13.07 -25.23
CA ASN A 129 11.39 -14.02 -24.28
C ASN A 129 10.97 -13.27 -23.02
N TYR A 130 9.77 -12.68 -23.04
CA TYR A 130 9.27 -11.91 -21.92
C TYR A 130 8.66 -12.81 -20.85
N ALA A 131 8.96 -12.52 -19.59
CA ALA A 131 8.15 -12.98 -18.46
C ALA A 131 7.41 -11.76 -17.91
N GLU A 132 6.13 -11.64 -18.25
CA GLU A 132 5.31 -10.48 -17.93
C GLU A 132 4.50 -10.66 -16.66
N ILE A 133 4.26 -9.54 -15.99
CA ILE A 133 3.29 -9.40 -14.92
C ILE A 133 2.49 -8.13 -15.16
N TRP A 134 1.22 -8.14 -14.75
CA TRP A 134 0.40 -6.94 -14.69
C TRP A 134 -0.28 -6.78 -13.34
N ARG A 135 -0.58 -5.53 -12.97
CA ARG A 135 -1.37 -5.19 -11.79
C ARG A 135 -2.21 -3.95 -12.06
N THR A 136 -3.41 -3.91 -11.49
CA THR A 136 -4.19 -2.68 -11.42
C THR A 136 -4.28 -2.17 -9.99
N ARG A 137 -4.20 -0.84 -9.79
CA ARG A 137 -4.33 -0.17 -8.49
C ARG A 137 -5.09 1.14 -8.62
N THR A 138 -5.85 1.51 -7.60
CA THR A 138 -6.50 2.84 -7.50
C THR A 138 -5.52 3.95 -7.16
N TYR A 139 -4.31 3.60 -6.71
CA TYR A 139 -3.18 4.49 -6.42
C TYR A 139 -1.98 4.21 -7.34
N PHE A 140 -1.02 5.12 -7.41
CA PHE A 140 0.21 4.90 -8.20
C PHE A 140 1.06 3.77 -7.56
N PRO A 141 1.35 2.67 -8.28
CA PRO A 141 1.85 1.42 -7.69
C PRO A 141 3.38 1.45 -7.43
N LYS A 142 3.85 2.36 -6.59
CA LYS A 142 5.29 2.55 -6.31
C LYS A 142 5.95 1.34 -5.65
N ASP A 143 5.21 0.65 -4.78
CA ASP A 143 5.75 -0.45 -3.97
C ASP A 143 5.84 -1.72 -4.83
N GLU A 144 4.84 -1.97 -5.68
CA GLU A 144 4.87 -3.05 -6.67
C GLU A 144 5.97 -2.85 -7.72
N ILE A 145 6.19 -1.61 -8.18
CA ILE A 145 7.32 -1.32 -9.08
C ILE A 145 8.64 -1.69 -8.40
N LYS A 146 8.84 -1.26 -7.14
CA LYS A 146 10.08 -1.51 -6.41
C LYS A 146 10.30 -3.01 -6.17
N GLU A 147 9.28 -3.71 -5.67
CA GLU A 147 9.33 -5.15 -5.46
C GLU A 147 9.68 -5.91 -6.75
N ASN A 148 9.16 -5.48 -7.89
CA ASN A 148 9.39 -6.19 -9.15
C ASN A 148 10.69 -5.80 -9.87
N TRP A 149 11.21 -4.59 -9.64
CA TRP A 149 12.59 -4.22 -10.00
C TRP A 149 13.61 -5.12 -9.30
N ASP A 150 13.43 -5.38 -8.00
CA ASP A 150 14.31 -6.29 -7.23
C ASP A 150 14.28 -7.71 -7.79
N ASN A 151 13.16 -8.09 -8.44
CA ASN A 151 12.99 -9.35 -9.14
C ASN A 151 13.43 -9.32 -10.61
N GLY A 152 14.00 -8.21 -11.10
CA GLY A 152 14.51 -8.05 -12.47
C GLY A 152 13.47 -7.76 -13.55
N HIS A 153 12.22 -7.45 -13.18
CA HIS A 153 11.22 -6.97 -14.15
C HIS A 153 11.36 -5.46 -14.31
N TYR A 154 11.17 -4.94 -15.53
CA TYR A 154 11.12 -3.51 -15.81
C TYR A 154 9.74 -3.11 -16.32
N ILE A 155 9.30 -1.88 -16.03
CA ILE A 155 8.05 -1.34 -16.55
C ILE A 155 8.12 -1.27 -18.08
N THR A 156 7.17 -1.91 -18.76
CA THR A 156 7.01 -1.87 -20.21
C THR A 156 5.80 -1.04 -20.63
N ASN A 157 4.79 -0.95 -19.76
CA ASN A 157 3.63 -0.10 -19.97
C ASN A 157 3.04 0.36 -18.62
N MET A 158 2.67 1.64 -18.51
CA MET A 158 1.95 2.19 -17.37
C MET A 158 0.92 3.20 -17.88
N ILE A 159 -0.36 2.95 -17.62
CA ILE A 159 -1.43 3.87 -18.02
C ILE A 159 -2.49 4.00 -16.94
N TYR A 160 -3.28 5.07 -17.01
CA TYR A 160 -4.42 5.29 -16.12
C TYR A 160 -5.72 5.29 -16.90
N GLY A 161 -6.71 4.57 -16.39
CA GLY A 161 -8.04 4.48 -16.98
C GLY A 161 -9.05 4.00 -15.95
N GLN A 162 -10.30 4.49 -16.02
CA GLN A 162 -11.37 4.07 -15.12
C GLN A 162 -11.02 4.10 -13.62
N GLY A 163 -10.35 5.16 -13.17
CA GLY A 163 -10.02 5.30 -11.75
C GLY A 163 -8.84 4.45 -11.28
N LYS A 164 -8.13 3.75 -12.18
CA LYS A 164 -7.03 2.85 -11.82
C LYS A 164 -5.81 3.01 -12.74
N TRP A 165 -4.63 2.88 -12.13
CA TRP A 165 -3.36 2.63 -12.80
C TRP A 165 -3.28 1.16 -13.20
N ALA A 166 -2.92 0.90 -14.45
CA ALA A 166 -2.56 -0.41 -14.97
C ALA A 166 -1.06 -0.44 -15.23
N LEU A 167 -0.35 -1.26 -14.46
CA LEU A 167 1.08 -1.48 -14.53
C LEU A 167 1.35 -2.80 -15.26
N VAL A 168 2.25 -2.77 -16.23
CA VAL A 168 2.83 -3.96 -16.87
C VAL A 168 4.35 -3.91 -16.72
N MET A 169 4.93 -5.01 -16.25
CA MET A 169 6.38 -5.16 -16.13
C MET A 169 6.82 -6.48 -16.73
N ALA A 170 8.02 -6.52 -17.31
CA ALA A 170 8.55 -7.70 -17.98
C ALA A 170 10.03 -7.93 -17.67
N LYS A 171 10.44 -9.20 -17.62
CA LYS A 171 11.85 -9.61 -17.79
C LYS A 171 12.18 -9.74 -19.27
N GLY A 172 13.47 -9.71 -19.62
CA GLY A 172 13.90 -9.93 -21.02
C GLY A 172 13.66 -8.74 -21.95
N THR A 173 13.42 -7.54 -21.39
CA THR A 173 13.20 -6.29 -22.13
C THR A 173 14.45 -5.74 -22.82
N GLY A 174 15.64 -6.22 -22.42
CA GLY A 174 16.91 -5.61 -22.77
C GLY A 174 17.25 -4.37 -21.93
N PHE A 175 16.33 -3.89 -21.08
CA PHE A 175 16.61 -2.77 -20.19
C PHE A 175 17.61 -3.18 -19.09
N THR A 176 18.51 -2.26 -18.77
CA THR A 176 19.57 -2.48 -17.76
C THR A 176 19.39 -1.62 -16.52
N GLN A 177 18.77 -0.44 -16.68
CA GLN A 177 18.41 0.46 -15.58
C GLN A 177 17.10 1.17 -15.94
N GLN A 178 16.30 1.52 -14.94
CA GLN A 178 15.05 2.25 -15.14
C GLN A 178 14.79 3.21 -13.98
N ILE A 179 14.20 4.35 -14.31
CA ILE A 179 13.71 5.33 -13.34
C ILE A 179 12.25 5.65 -13.65
N TRP A 180 11.51 6.02 -12.62
CA TRP A 180 10.19 6.63 -12.77
C TRP A 180 10.08 7.94 -11.98
N ARG A 181 9.26 8.85 -12.47
CA ARG A 181 8.91 10.12 -11.80
C ARG A 181 7.43 10.41 -11.98
N THR A 182 6.81 10.94 -10.93
CA THR A 182 5.46 11.52 -11.02
C THR A 182 5.51 13.03 -10.86
N ARG A 183 4.77 13.77 -11.69
CA ARG A 183 4.68 15.24 -11.63
C ARG A 183 3.26 15.71 -11.91
N SER A 184 2.83 16.79 -11.28
CA SER A 184 1.56 17.46 -11.64
C SER A 184 1.64 18.25 -12.95
N TYR A 185 2.86 18.48 -13.46
CA TYR A 185 3.19 19.19 -14.69
C TYR A 185 3.98 18.29 -15.66
N PHE A 186 4.12 18.70 -16.92
CA PHE A 186 4.87 17.92 -17.90
C PHE A 186 6.36 17.89 -17.52
N PRO A 187 6.99 16.70 -17.38
CA PRO A 187 8.30 16.55 -16.73
C PRO A 187 9.47 16.85 -17.69
N GLU A 188 9.50 18.03 -18.29
CA GLU A 188 10.55 18.44 -19.24
C GLU A 188 11.95 18.46 -18.62
N THR A 189 12.07 18.97 -17.39
CA THR A 189 13.34 19.08 -16.67
C THR A 189 13.93 17.69 -16.41
N GLU A 190 13.12 16.76 -15.89
CA GLU A 190 13.57 15.39 -15.62
C GLU A 190 13.93 14.67 -16.91
N ILE A 191 13.17 14.86 -17.99
CA ILE A 191 13.50 14.27 -19.29
C ILE A 191 14.90 14.69 -19.73
N LYS A 192 15.21 15.99 -19.68
CA LYS A 192 16.54 16.51 -20.06
C LYS A 192 17.63 15.98 -19.15
N GLU A 193 17.42 16.05 -17.83
CA GLU A 193 18.36 15.56 -16.83
C GLU A 193 18.76 14.09 -17.05
N TYR A 194 17.79 13.25 -17.41
CA TYR A 194 18.01 11.81 -17.58
C TYR A 194 18.46 11.43 -18.99
N TRP A 195 18.17 12.22 -20.02
CA TRP A 195 18.80 12.09 -21.34
C TRP A 195 20.32 12.22 -21.24
N ASP A 196 20.83 13.21 -20.51
CA ASP A 196 22.28 13.40 -20.30
C ASP A 196 22.93 12.23 -19.56
N LYS A 197 22.13 11.48 -18.80
CA LYS A 197 22.54 10.26 -18.09
C LYS A 197 22.39 9.00 -18.92
N GLY A 198 21.98 9.11 -20.19
CA GLY A 198 21.80 8.01 -21.13
C GLY A 198 20.52 7.19 -20.96
N TYR A 199 19.52 7.73 -20.25
CA TYR A 199 18.19 7.13 -20.18
C TYR A 199 17.30 7.69 -21.29
N TYR A 200 16.36 6.90 -21.79
CA TYR A 200 15.37 7.35 -22.76
C TYR A 200 13.95 7.09 -22.27
N ILE A 201 13.02 7.96 -22.64
CA ILE A 201 11.59 7.77 -22.37
C ILE A 201 11.15 6.47 -23.03
N THR A 202 10.60 5.57 -22.21
CA THR A 202 10.10 4.26 -22.64
C THR A 202 8.62 4.11 -22.36
N ASN A 203 8.07 4.90 -21.42
CA ASN A 203 6.65 5.09 -21.28
C ASN A 203 6.35 6.46 -20.68
N LEU A 204 5.27 7.10 -21.13
CA LEU A 204 4.77 8.36 -20.59
C LEU A 204 3.25 8.35 -20.57
N SER A 205 2.65 8.59 -19.42
CA SER A 205 1.19 8.64 -19.26
C SER A 205 0.76 9.75 -18.32
N TYR A 206 -0.47 10.21 -18.46
CA TYR A 206 -1.11 11.12 -17.51
C TYR A 206 -2.41 10.50 -17.01
N GLY A 207 -2.63 10.62 -15.70
CA GLY A 207 -3.87 10.25 -15.06
C GLY A 207 -3.80 10.52 -13.57
N ASP A 208 -4.95 10.47 -12.90
CA ASP A 208 -5.02 10.76 -11.46
C ASP A 208 -4.34 12.09 -11.08
N GLY A 209 -4.47 13.11 -11.93
CA GLY A 209 -3.86 14.42 -11.72
C GLY A 209 -2.33 14.50 -11.92
N LYS A 210 -1.66 13.45 -12.38
CA LYS A 210 -0.20 13.42 -12.51
C LYS A 210 0.30 12.76 -13.81
N TRP A 211 1.39 13.30 -14.34
CA TRP A 211 2.25 12.64 -15.30
C TRP A 211 3.04 11.54 -14.61
N ALA A 212 3.14 10.37 -15.24
CA ALA A 212 4.02 9.28 -14.91
C ALA A 212 5.05 9.12 -16.03
N LEU A 213 6.28 9.54 -15.76
CA LEU A 213 7.43 9.43 -16.65
C LEU A 213 8.24 8.19 -16.30
N ILE A 214 8.47 7.32 -17.27
CA ILE A 214 9.35 6.15 -17.14
C ILE A 214 10.46 6.29 -18.18
N MET A 215 11.71 6.24 -17.72
CA MET A 215 12.88 6.27 -18.60
C MET A 215 13.80 5.09 -18.30
N SER A 216 14.38 4.50 -19.34
CA SER A 216 15.17 3.26 -19.25
C SER A 216 16.50 3.38 -19.99
N LYS A 217 17.52 2.66 -19.51
CA LYS A 217 18.76 2.35 -20.22
C LYS A 217 18.69 0.96 -20.83
N GLY A 218 19.51 0.68 -21.84
CA GLY A 218 19.55 -0.61 -22.51
C GLY A 218 18.51 -0.77 -23.62
N CYS A 219 17.71 0.27 -23.89
CA CYS A 219 16.99 0.36 -25.16
C CYS A 219 17.98 0.61 -26.32
N SER A 220 17.56 0.29 -27.54
CA SER A 220 18.37 0.53 -28.75
C SER A 220 18.50 2.01 -29.12
N TYR A 221 17.75 2.91 -28.50
CA TYR A 221 17.69 4.32 -28.91
C TYR A 221 19.03 5.04 -28.75
N THR A 222 19.38 5.85 -29.75
CA THR A 222 20.61 6.66 -29.78
C THR A 222 20.34 8.16 -29.69
N SER A 223 19.10 8.57 -29.91
CA SER A 223 18.63 9.95 -29.80
C SER A 223 17.13 9.95 -29.62
N GLN A 224 16.60 10.92 -28.87
CA GLN A 224 15.17 11.05 -28.65
C GLN A 224 14.78 12.52 -28.54
N MET A 225 13.55 12.82 -28.93
CA MET A 225 12.95 14.14 -28.75
C MET A 225 11.51 14.02 -28.29
N TRP A 226 10.98 15.11 -27.75
CA TRP A 226 9.55 15.25 -27.49
C TRP A 226 8.98 16.56 -28.03
N ARG A 227 7.68 16.57 -28.31
CA ARG A 227 6.90 17.75 -28.69
C ARG A 227 5.54 17.69 -28.01
N THR A 228 5.09 18.83 -27.51
CA THR A 228 3.71 18.98 -27.03
C THR A 228 2.92 19.89 -27.96
N ARG A 229 1.68 19.49 -28.28
CA ARG A 229 0.78 20.25 -29.16
C ARG A 229 -0.66 20.13 -28.70
N ALA A 230 -1.41 21.23 -28.83
CA ALA A 230 -2.85 21.21 -28.56
C ALA A 230 -3.58 20.27 -29.54
N GLU A 231 -3.18 20.29 -30.82
CA GLU A 231 -3.67 19.41 -31.88
C GLU A 231 -2.69 18.28 -32.18
N PHE A 232 -3.15 17.24 -32.88
CA PHE A 232 -2.29 16.12 -33.22
C PHE A 232 -1.11 16.57 -34.13
N PRO A 233 0.15 16.25 -33.78
CA PRO A 233 1.35 16.85 -34.36
C PRO A 233 1.76 16.27 -35.72
N GLU A 234 0.88 16.33 -36.73
CA GLU A 234 1.12 15.73 -38.05
C GLU A 234 2.33 16.32 -38.79
N LYS A 235 2.56 17.63 -38.63
CA LYS A 235 3.65 18.35 -39.32
C LYS A 235 5.00 17.91 -38.77
N GLU A 236 5.13 17.85 -37.45
CA GLU A 236 6.35 17.43 -36.77
C GLU A 236 6.68 15.97 -37.07
N ILE A 237 5.69 15.09 -37.09
CA ILE A 237 5.91 13.68 -37.44
C ILE A 237 6.53 13.59 -38.84
N LYS A 238 5.97 14.30 -39.84
CA LYS A 238 6.54 14.32 -41.20
C LYS A 238 7.94 14.93 -41.24
N GLU A 239 8.16 16.05 -40.55
CA GLU A 239 9.44 16.75 -40.55
C GLU A 239 10.60 15.90 -39.98
N TYR A 240 10.32 15.13 -38.93
CA TYR A 240 11.36 14.37 -38.23
C TYR A 240 11.51 12.93 -38.73
N TRP A 241 10.52 12.38 -39.44
CA TRP A 241 10.64 11.07 -40.05
C TRP A 241 11.77 11.03 -41.10
N ASP A 242 11.86 12.03 -41.96
CA ASP A 242 12.95 12.15 -42.95
C ASP A 242 14.34 12.28 -42.30
N LYS A 243 14.37 12.55 -40.98
CA LYS A 243 15.58 12.66 -40.15
C LYS A 243 15.83 11.39 -39.32
N ASP A 244 15.19 10.26 -39.68
CA ASP A 244 15.30 8.95 -39.03
C ASP A 244 14.74 8.90 -37.59
N PHE A 245 13.83 9.81 -37.26
CA PHE A 245 13.08 9.72 -36.00
C PHE A 245 11.75 9.01 -36.24
N TYR A 246 11.48 7.98 -35.45
CA TYR A 246 10.21 7.27 -35.44
C TYR A 246 9.47 7.50 -34.14
N ILE A 247 8.14 7.49 -34.20
CA ILE A 247 7.30 7.63 -33.03
C ILE A 247 7.51 6.42 -32.12
N THR A 248 7.80 6.67 -30.85
CA THR A 248 7.98 5.61 -29.84
C THR A 248 6.99 5.74 -28.70
N GLU A 249 6.44 6.92 -28.44
CA GLU A 249 5.35 7.10 -27.48
C GLU A 249 4.39 8.23 -27.88
N PHE A 250 3.09 8.00 -27.69
CA PHE A 250 2.06 9.03 -27.68
C PHE A 250 1.38 9.06 -26.32
N SER A 251 1.37 10.24 -25.73
CA SER A 251 0.62 10.49 -24.52
C SER A 251 -0.34 11.67 -24.67
N LYS A 252 -1.18 11.80 -23.67
CA LYS A 252 -2.09 12.93 -23.51
C LYS A 252 -1.98 13.45 -22.09
N GLY A 253 -2.18 14.75 -21.91
CA GLY A 253 -2.28 15.34 -20.57
C GLY A 253 -2.16 16.85 -20.63
N PRO A 254 -2.42 17.54 -19.50
CA PRO A 254 -2.28 18.97 -19.43
C PRO A 254 -0.81 19.37 -19.56
N PHE A 255 -0.55 20.37 -20.39
CA PHE A 255 0.77 20.98 -20.50
C PHE A 255 0.79 22.30 -19.74
N THR A 256 1.34 22.26 -18.53
CA THR A 256 1.79 23.47 -17.83
C THR A 256 3.30 23.58 -18.04
N LYS A 257 3.75 24.69 -18.63
CA LYS A 257 5.20 25.00 -18.67
C LYS A 257 5.68 25.16 -17.24
N SER A 258 6.81 24.54 -16.90
CA SER A 258 7.62 24.96 -15.77
C SER A 258 8.06 26.40 -16.04
N VAL A 259 7.71 27.34 -15.16
CA VAL A 259 8.28 28.69 -15.20
C VAL A 259 9.57 28.64 -14.41
N GLU A 260 10.70 28.35 -15.04
CA GLU A 260 12.02 28.56 -14.42
C GLU A 260 13.04 29.08 -15.43
N GLU A 261 13.50 30.31 -15.18
CA GLU A 261 14.83 30.79 -15.53
C GLU A 261 15.87 30.18 -14.57
N VAL A 262 17.14 30.24 -15.01
CA VAL A 262 18.40 30.30 -14.23
C VAL A 262 19.30 29.05 -14.23
N ILE A 263 20.31 29.15 -15.11
CA ILE A 263 21.76 29.02 -14.91
C ILE A 263 22.25 28.18 -13.71
N ASP A 264 23.04 27.16 -14.05
CA ASP A 264 23.75 26.25 -13.14
C ASP A 264 24.83 27.01 -12.34
N VAL A 265 24.56 27.20 -11.05
CA VAL A 265 25.49 27.68 -10.01
C VAL A 265 25.35 26.69 -8.87
N PRO A 266 26.46 26.25 -8.21
CA PRO A 266 26.41 25.28 -7.12
C PRO A 266 25.31 25.63 -6.11
N ASN A 267 24.37 24.71 -5.94
CA ASN A 267 23.18 24.91 -5.11
C ASN A 267 23.53 24.64 -3.65
N ASP A 268 23.45 25.68 -2.81
CA ASP A 268 23.65 25.51 -1.38
C ASP A 268 22.39 24.90 -0.76
N LEU A 269 22.50 24.26 0.40
CA LEU A 269 21.32 23.71 1.07
C LEU A 269 20.53 24.84 1.77
N PRO A 270 19.19 24.85 1.68
CA PRO A 270 18.36 25.80 2.40
C PRO A 270 18.63 25.80 3.90
N VAL A 271 18.71 26.96 4.54
CA VAL A 271 18.91 27.08 5.99
C VAL A 271 17.56 27.25 6.68
N ILE A 272 17.17 26.29 7.52
CA ILE A 272 15.91 26.30 8.26
C ILE A 272 16.12 26.76 9.71
N THR A 273 15.44 27.84 10.09
CA THR A 273 15.35 28.34 11.47
C THR A 273 13.91 28.23 11.97
N ILE A 274 13.68 27.56 13.09
CA ILE A 274 12.36 27.47 13.72
C ILE A 274 12.20 28.62 14.70
N SER A 275 11.16 29.44 14.52
CA SER A 275 10.79 30.52 15.44
C SER A 275 9.69 30.09 16.40
N GLU A 276 8.76 29.24 15.93
CA GLU A 276 7.69 28.67 16.73
C GLU A 276 7.56 27.16 16.45
N PRO A 277 7.46 26.31 17.48
CA PRO A 277 7.64 26.67 18.88
C PRO A 277 9.11 27.02 19.18
N THR A 278 9.35 27.99 20.07
CA THR A 278 10.71 28.30 20.59
C THR A 278 11.42 27.02 21.05
N LEU A 279 12.52 26.68 20.39
CA LEU A 279 13.31 25.47 20.67
C LEU A 279 14.29 25.76 21.81
N SER A 280 14.03 25.21 23.00
CA SER A 280 15.02 25.08 24.08
C SER A 280 15.64 23.68 24.04
N ARG A 281 16.85 23.49 24.61
CA ARG A 281 17.43 22.14 24.75
C ARG A 281 16.58 21.32 25.73
N GLY A 282 15.75 20.41 25.22
CA GLY A 282 14.85 19.55 26.01
C GLY A 282 13.49 19.33 25.33
N PHE A 283 12.68 18.39 25.83
CA PHE A 283 11.33 18.15 25.33
C PHE A 283 10.43 19.36 25.60
N LYS A 284 9.73 19.83 24.56
CA LYS A 284 8.77 20.92 24.71
C LYS A 284 7.35 20.37 24.89
N VAL A 285 6.77 20.66 26.05
CA VAL A 285 5.42 20.25 26.44
C VAL A 285 4.38 21.24 25.90
N VAL A 286 3.38 20.76 25.17
CA VAL A 286 2.40 21.60 24.46
C VAL A 286 0.98 21.10 24.70
N LYS A 287 0.06 21.94 25.21
CA LYS A 287 -1.31 21.52 25.57
C LYS A 287 -2.33 21.55 24.42
N ALA A 288 -1.96 22.12 23.27
CA ALA A 288 -2.88 22.35 22.15
C ALA A 288 -2.98 21.12 21.23
N THR A 289 -4.17 20.85 20.69
CA THR A 289 -4.42 19.78 19.70
C THR A 289 -3.81 20.10 18.34
N GLN A 290 -3.67 21.39 18.01
CA GLN A 290 -2.90 21.85 16.88
C GLN A 290 -1.88 22.86 17.37
N ILE A 291 -0.67 22.78 16.84
CA ILE A 291 0.37 23.78 17.08
C ILE A 291 0.76 24.46 15.78
N LYS A 292 0.99 25.76 15.86
CA LYS A 292 1.65 26.48 14.78
C LYS A 292 3.13 26.16 14.82
N VAL A 293 3.63 25.55 13.75
CA VAL A 293 5.05 25.42 13.48
C VAL A 293 5.41 26.52 12.50
N ALA A 294 6.22 27.48 12.93
CA ALA A 294 6.65 28.60 12.12
C ALA A 294 8.15 28.83 12.21
N GLY A 295 8.69 29.49 11.19
CA GLY A 295 10.11 29.71 11.08
C GLY A 295 10.46 30.52 9.86
N TYR A 296 11.75 30.56 9.57
CA TYR A 296 12.29 31.11 8.33
C TYR A 296 13.10 30.02 7.65
N ALA A 297 12.87 29.82 6.36
CA ALA A 297 13.81 29.13 5.49
C ALA A 297 14.44 30.16 4.56
N LYS A 298 15.76 30.14 4.44
CA LYS A 298 16.49 31.03 3.55
C LYS A 298 17.44 30.22 2.70
N ASP A 299 17.44 30.52 1.42
CA ASP A 299 18.42 30.04 0.47
C ASP A 299 18.74 31.19 -0.50
N LYS A 300 19.97 31.24 -1.02
CA LYS A 300 20.38 32.25 -2.01
C LYS A 300 19.60 32.09 -3.31
N ASP A 301 19.20 30.87 -3.64
CA ASP A 301 18.44 30.51 -4.84
C ASP A 301 16.91 30.64 -4.60
N GLY A 302 16.49 31.01 -3.38
CA GLY A 302 15.08 31.16 -2.99
C GLY A 302 14.42 29.83 -2.65
N ILE A 303 13.31 29.88 -1.92
CA ILE A 303 12.61 28.68 -1.42
C ILE A 303 11.40 28.35 -2.30
N SER A 304 11.37 27.15 -2.87
CA SER A 304 10.26 26.67 -3.71
C SER A 304 9.14 26.05 -2.88
N GLU A 305 9.50 25.26 -1.87
CA GLU A 305 8.55 24.55 -1.04
C GLU A 305 9.04 24.41 0.39
N ILE A 306 8.12 24.57 1.34
CA ILE A 306 8.34 24.17 2.73
C ILE A 306 7.21 23.25 3.12
N THR A 307 7.55 22.09 3.68
CA THR A 307 6.59 21.18 4.29
C THR A 307 6.91 20.98 5.76
N VAL A 308 5.86 20.82 6.57
CA VAL A 308 5.95 20.42 7.97
C VAL A 308 5.15 19.13 8.11
N ASN A 309 5.81 18.02 8.47
CA ASN A 309 5.21 16.68 8.49
C ASN A 309 4.46 16.33 7.20
N ASN A 310 5.06 16.65 6.05
CA ASN A 310 4.50 16.49 4.71
C ASN A 310 3.26 17.36 4.39
N ILE A 311 2.85 18.25 5.30
CA ILE A 311 1.83 19.28 5.04
C ILE A 311 2.53 20.50 4.47
N ARG A 312 2.08 21.00 3.32
CA ARG A 312 2.62 22.23 2.71
C ARG A 312 2.37 23.43 3.63
N ALA A 313 3.43 24.14 3.98
CA ALA A 313 3.34 25.35 4.79
C ALA A 313 2.91 26.55 3.96
N ASN A 314 2.26 27.53 4.60
CA ASN A 314 2.12 28.86 4.04
C ASN A 314 3.48 29.54 4.12
N VAL A 315 3.96 30.09 3.00
CA VAL A 315 5.27 30.74 2.91
C VAL A 315 5.09 32.14 2.34
N ASP A 316 5.71 33.14 2.97
CA ASP A 316 5.73 34.50 2.44
C ASP A 316 6.97 34.79 1.59
N ILE A 317 7.01 35.98 0.98
CA ILE A 317 8.10 36.40 0.10
C ILE A 317 9.47 36.52 0.80
N ASN A 318 9.49 36.61 2.13
CA ASN A 318 10.72 36.72 2.93
C ASN A 318 11.19 35.36 3.47
N GLY A 319 10.54 34.26 3.06
CA GLY A 319 10.84 32.90 3.51
C GLY A 319 10.30 32.58 4.91
N TYR A 320 9.45 33.45 5.49
CA TYR A 320 8.70 33.10 6.69
C TYR A 320 7.70 32.03 6.32
N PHE A 321 7.64 30.97 7.11
CA PHE A 321 6.66 29.91 6.91
C PHE A 321 5.88 29.63 8.17
N PHE A 322 4.66 29.14 7.99
CA PHE A 322 3.92 28.49 9.06
C PHE A 322 3.01 27.37 8.54
N ALA A 323 2.85 26.35 9.35
CA ALA A 323 1.85 25.31 9.18
C ALA A 323 1.23 24.99 10.53
N TYR A 324 -0.05 24.61 10.54
CA TYR A 324 -0.69 24.05 11.72
C TYR A 324 -0.55 22.54 11.68
N ILE A 325 0.10 21.98 12.68
CA ILE A 325 0.28 20.54 12.83
C ILE A 325 -0.62 20.05 13.94
N THR A 326 -1.47 19.08 13.61
CA THR A 326 -2.21 18.33 14.61
C THR A 326 -1.24 17.47 15.40
N LEU A 327 -1.25 17.68 16.72
CA LEU A 327 -0.47 16.92 17.67
C LEU A 327 -1.32 15.78 18.21
N HIS A 328 -0.80 14.58 18.04
CA HIS A 328 -1.24 13.39 18.73
C HIS A 328 -0.77 13.43 20.17
N ASP A 329 -1.41 12.65 21.01
CA ASP A 329 -1.01 12.53 22.40
C ASP A 329 0.34 11.78 22.51
N GLY A 330 1.21 12.21 23.41
CA GLY A 330 2.58 11.72 23.53
C GLY A 330 3.57 12.46 22.65
N ASP A 331 4.62 11.77 22.21
CA ASP A 331 5.71 12.36 21.42
C ASP A 331 5.32 12.50 19.96
N ASN A 332 5.44 13.73 19.45
CA ASN A 332 5.18 14.10 18.07
C ASN A 332 6.51 14.51 17.43
N GLN A 333 7.01 13.70 16.49
CA GLN A 333 8.14 14.12 15.69
C GLN A 333 7.67 15.12 14.63
N ILE A 334 8.27 16.31 14.67
CA ILE A 334 8.05 17.36 13.69
C ILE A 334 9.25 17.39 12.74
N THR A 335 8.97 17.24 11.45
CA THR A 335 9.95 17.30 10.36
C THR A 335 9.59 18.49 9.48
N VAL A 336 10.45 19.50 9.47
CA VAL A 336 10.37 20.61 8.51
C VAL A 336 11.35 20.31 7.39
N LYS A 337 10.86 20.26 6.15
CA LYS A 337 11.67 20.15 4.94
C LYS A 337 11.52 21.42 4.13
N ALA A 338 12.62 22.07 3.80
CA ALA A 338 12.65 23.16 2.83
C ALA A 338 13.32 22.67 1.55
N VAL A 339 12.80 23.09 0.41
CA VAL A 339 13.32 22.83 -0.93
C VAL A 339 13.55 24.18 -1.60
N ASP A 340 14.73 24.42 -2.15
CA ASP A 340 14.98 25.64 -2.94
C ASP A 340 14.43 25.53 -4.36
N ASN A 341 14.52 26.62 -5.11
CA ASN A 341 14.11 26.69 -6.53
C ASN A 341 15.02 25.88 -7.47
N LYS A 342 16.12 25.30 -6.97
CA LYS A 342 17.01 24.38 -7.70
C LYS A 342 16.92 22.95 -7.14
N PHE A 343 15.86 22.65 -6.40
CA PHE A 343 15.51 21.35 -5.82
C PHE A 343 16.49 20.75 -4.79
N ALA A 344 17.49 21.49 -4.31
CA ALA A 344 18.19 21.02 -3.12
C ALA A 344 17.30 21.20 -1.90
N SER A 345 17.51 20.34 -0.90
CA SER A 345 16.61 20.27 0.23
C SER A 345 17.34 20.02 1.52
N SER A 346 16.86 20.66 2.58
CA SER A 346 17.35 20.46 3.93
C SER A 346 16.20 20.07 4.84
N ILE A 347 16.52 19.39 5.94
CA ILE A 347 15.55 18.87 6.89
C ILE A 347 15.94 19.31 8.30
N LYS A 348 14.98 19.87 9.02
CA LYS A 348 15.07 20.14 10.46
C LYS A 348 14.06 19.27 11.20
N LYS A 349 14.53 18.49 12.18
CA LYS A 349 13.69 17.66 13.04
C LYS A 349 13.69 18.17 14.48
N PHE A 350 12.55 18.10 15.13
CA PHE A 350 12.41 18.30 16.58
C PHE A 350 11.19 17.52 17.10
N THR A 351 11.12 17.30 18.42
CA THR A 351 10.04 16.53 19.04
C THR A 351 9.22 17.43 19.95
N LEU A 352 7.90 17.33 19.86
CA LEU A 352 6.94 17.98 20.76
C LEU A 352 6.19 16.92 21.56
N ASN A 353 6.14 17.07 22.87
CA ASN A 353 5.34 16.20 23.71
C ASN A 353 3.99 16.87 23.98
N LYS A 354 2.89 16.25 23.54
CA LYS A 354 1.55 16.67 23.95
C LYS A 354 1.10 15.78 25.11
N PRO A 355 0.97 16.32 26.34
CA PRO A 355 0.53 15.53 27.47
C PRO A 355 -0.92 15.09 27.23
N GLN A 356 -1.19 13.80 27.41
CA GLN A 356 -2.53 13.20 27.26
C GLN A 356 -3.56 13.93 28.11
N LYS A 357 -4.64 14.38 27.47
CA LYS A 357 -5.84 14.89 28.16
C LYS A 357 -6.96 13.87 27.95
N LEU A 358 -7.14 13.01 28.94
CA LEU A 358 -8.21 12.02 29.02
C LEU A 358 -9.59 12.70 29.01
N ILE A 359 -10.28 12.84 27.86
CA ILE A 359 -11.76 12.96 27.78
C ILE A 359 -12.30 12.40 26.43
N THR A 360 -13.21 11.43 26.54
CA THR A 360 -14.02 10.72 25.52
C THR A 360 -15.41 11.33 25.27
N THR A 361 -15.96 11.16 24.04
CA THR A 361 -17.38 10.79 23.71
C THR A 361 -17.54 10.64 22.17
N THR A 362 -17.46 9.44 21.59
CA THR A 362 -18.50 8.41 21.27
C THR A 362 -19.42 8.73 20.08
N VAL A 363 -19.72 7.82 19.15
CA VAL A 363 -20.00 6.38 19.35
C VAL A 363 -18.73 5.55 19.53
N ASN A 364 -18.45 5.17 20.78
CA ASN A 364 -17.34 4.29 21.12
C ASN A 364 -17.91 2.88 21.06
N GLU A 365 -17.48 2.11 20.07
CA GLU A 365 -17.73 0.67 20.02
C GLU A 365 -17.31 0.08 21.37
N LYS A 366 -18.27 -0.48 22.12
CA LYS A 366 -17.95 -1.08 23.41
C LYS A 366 -17.24 -2.41 23.14
N ARG A 367 -15.98 -2.52 23.54
CA ARG A 367 -15.14 -3.70 23.31
C ARG A 367 -14.90 -4.46 24.62
N LEU A 368 -15.19 -5.76 24.64
CA LEU A 368 -14.94 -6.64 25.77
C LEU A 368 -13.94 -7.73 25.37
N ALA A 369 -12.94 -7.99 26.20
CA ALA A 369 -12.04 -9.12 26.03
C ALA A 369 -12.06 -10.06 27.24
N LEU A 370 -11.93 -11.36 26.99
CA LEU A 370 -11.52 -12.36 27.98
C LEU A 370 -10.14 -12.89 27.59
N VAL A 371 -9.18 -12.75 28.50
CA VAL A 371 -7.77 -13.11 28.31
C VAL A 371 -7.41 -14.16 29.36
N ILE A 372 -7.07 -15.37 28.91
CA ILE A 372 -6.71 -16.49 29.78
C ILE A 372 -5.27 -16.96 29.48
N GLY A 373 -4.45 -17.09 30.52
CA GLY A 373 -3.08 -17.60 30.43
C GLY A 373 -2.80 -18.72 31.43
N ASN A 374 -2.60 -19.95 30.95
CA ASN A 374 -2.34 -21.12 31.80
C ASN A 374 -0.89 -21.60 31.64
N SER A 375 -0.09 -21.46 32.71
CA SER A 375 1.33 -21.86 32.76
C SER A 375 1.61 -23.02 33.72
N ASN A 376 1.00 -23.03 34.89
CA ASN A 376 1.39 -23.89 36.02
C ASN A 376 0.54 -25.18 36.07
N TYR A 377 0.65 -26.03 35.06
CA TYR A 377 -0.07 -27.32 35.03
C TYR A 377 0.46 -28.28 36.09
N GLN A 378 -0.45 -28.87 36.86
CA GLN A 378 -0.13 -29.85 37.89
C GLN A 378 0.39 -31.16 37.30
N PHE A 379 -0.16 -31.58 36.14
CA PHE A 379 0.15 -32.88 35.52
C PHE A 379 0.67 -32.79 34.07
N GLY A 380 0.53 -31.63 33.41
CA GLY A 380 0.86 -31.44 31.98
C GLY A 380 2.23 -30.80 31.69
N GLY A 381 3.04 -30.51 32.72
CA GLY A 381 4.30 -29.77 32.57
C GLY A 381 4.11 -28.25 32.55
N LYS A 382 5.08 -27.51 33.07
CA LYS A 382 4.99 -26.05 33.20
C LYS A 382 5.37 -25.35 31.90
N LEU A 383 4.55 -24.39 31.47
CA LEU A 383 4.82 -23.50 30.35
C LEU A 383 5.39 -22.17 30.84
N LEU A 384 6.40 -21.63 30.15
CA LEU A 384 7.13 -20.46 30.65
C LEU A 384 6.35 -19.15 30.49
N ASN A 385 5.72 -18.96 29.34
CA ASN A 385 5.24 -17.65 28.88
C ASN A 385 3.73 -17.35 28.93
N PRO A 386 2.78 -18.33 29.00
CA PRO A 386 1.34 -18.02 28.91
C PRO A 386 0.79 -16.97 29.89
N VAL A 387 1.29 -16.92 31.12
CA VAL A 387 0.90 -15.89 32.10
C VAL A 387 1.39 -14.50 31.67
N ASN A 388 2.62 -14.40 31.16
CA ASN A 388 3.17 -13.14 30.63
C ASN A 388 2.42 -12.71 29.35
N ASP A 389 2.09 -13.68 28.49
CA ASP A 389 1.31 -13.46 27.27
C ASP A 389 -0.05 -12.86 27.60
N ALA A 390 -0.76 -13.41 28.59
CA ALA A 390 -2.03 -12.89 29.08
C ALA A 390 -1.89 -11.46 29.63
N HIS A 391 -0.91 -11.21 30.50
CA HIS A 391 -0.68 -9.87 31.05
C HIS A 391 -0.35 -8.83 29.98
N ALA A 392 0.52 -9.17 29.04
CA ALA A 392 0.90 -8.27 27.96
C ALA A 392 -0.28 -7.97 27.01
N MET A 393 -1.08 -9.00 26.71
CA MET A 393 -2.28 -8.85 25.89
C MET A 393 -3.35 -7.98 26.57
N LYS A 394 -3.59 -8.20 27.88
CA LYS A 394 -4.46 -7.33 28.67
C LYS A 394 -4.03 -5.87 28.56
N VAL A 395 -2.77 -5.57 28.88
CA VAL A 395 -2.26 -4.20 28.85
C VAL A 395 -2.41 -3.60 27.44
N ALA A 396 -2.12 -4.36 26.39
CA ALA A 396 -2.31 -3.89 25.01
C ALA A 396 -3.78 -3.58 24.71
N LEU A 397 -4.71 -4.46 25.07
CA LEU A 397 -6.14 -4.31 24.79
C LEU A 397 -6.78 -3.19 25.64
N GLU A 398 -6.42 -3.04 26.91
CA GLU A 398 -6.88 -1.93 27.76
C GLU A 398 -6.48 -0.58 27.17
N ASN A 399 -5.24 -0.47 26.67
CA ASN A 399 -4.76 0.74 25.97
C ASN A 399 -5.51 1.01 24.65
N LEU A 400 -6.17 0.00 24.09
CA LEU A 400 -6.98 0.08 22.86
C LEU A 400 -8.49 0.21 23.17
N GLY A 401 -8.84 0.50 24.43
CA GLY A 401 -10.21 0.80 24.86
C GLY A 401 -11.07 -0.43 25.17
N PHE A 402 -10.49 -1.62 25.33
CA PHE A 402 -11.22 -2.79 25.78
C PHE A 402 -11.45 -2.76 27.28
N THR A 403 -12.62 -3.22 27.72
CA THR A 403 -12.76 -3.81 29.05
C THR A 403 -12.17 -5.21 29.00
N VAL A 404 -11.23 -5.55 29.87
CA VAL A 404 -10.57 -6.86 29.86
C VAL A 404 -10.88 -7.64 31.13
N LEU A 405 -11.42 -8.85 30.97
CA LEU A 405 -11.47 -9.88 32.00
C LEU A 405 -10.21 -10.73 31.86
N GLU A 406 -9.37 -10.74 32.88
CA GLU A 406 -8.14 -11.51 32.88
C GLU A 406 -8.22 -12.65 33.90
N ALA A 407 -7.75 -13.83 33.51
CA ALA A 407 -7.59 -14.94 34.43
C ALA A 407 -6.33 -15.76 34.09
N VAL A 408 -5.57 -16.17 35.11
CA VAL A 408 -4.31 -16.90 34.92
C VAL A 408 -4.30 -18.17 35.76
N ASN A 409 -3.69 -19.23 35.24
CA ASN A 409 -3.59 -20.56 35.87
C ASN A 409 -4.94 -21.07 36.40
N CYS A 410 -5.96 -21.06 35.55
CA CYS A 410 -7.32 -21.40 35.91
C CYS A 410 -7.52 -22.92 35.96
N ASP A 411 -8.22 -23.37 37.02
CA ASP A 411 -8.84 -24.69 37.03
C ASP A 411 -10.05 -24.75 36.09
N GLN A 412 -10.58 -25.95 35.84
CA GLN A 412 -11.67 -26.12 34.87
C GLN A 412 -12.91 -25.30 35.23
N ARG A 413 -13.26 -25.29 36.52
CA ARG A 413 -14.44 -24.59 37.04
C ARG A 413 -14.29 -23.08 36.83
N LYS A 414 -13.12 -22.52 37.13
CA LYS A 414 -12.82 -21.09 36.96
C LYS A 414 -12.84 -20.71 35.48
N MET A 415 -12.28 -21.54 34.58
CA MET A 415 -12.38 -21.28 33.14
C MET A 415 -13.84 -21.22 32.68
N LYS A 416 -14.68 -22.18 33.06
CA LYS A 416 -16.12 -22.20 32.72
C LYS A 416 -16.83 -20.95 33.26
N ILE A 417 -16.59 -20.58 34.52
CA ILE A 417 -17.16 -19.36 35.13
C ILE A 417 -16.73 -18.11 34.37
N MET A 418 -15.44 -17.97 34.02
CA MET A 418 -14.95 -16.79 33.30
C MET A 418 -15.53 -16.69 31.89
N ILE A 419 -15.70 -17.82 31.19
CA ILE A 419 -16.32 -17.86 29.86
C ILE A 419 -17.81 -17.53 29.94
N ASP A 420 -18.51 -18.02 30.95
CA ASP A 420 -19.91 -17.69 31.17
C ASP A 420 -20.08 -16.21 31.53
N GLU A 421 -19.28 -15.68 32.45
CA GLU A 421 -19.25 -14.25 32.79
C GLU A 421 -18.93 -13.36 31.59
N PHE A 422 -17.97 -13.79 30.74
CA PHE A 422 -17.65 -13.11 29.50
C PHE A 422 -18.85 -13.06 28.57
N GLY A 423 -19.51 -14.20 28.30
CA GLY A 423 -20.70 -14.25 27.44
C GLY A 423 -21.87 -13.42 27.96
N ASP A 424 -22.12 -13.46 29.27
CA ASP A 424 -23.21 -12.71 29.88
C ASP A 424 -22.97 -11.19 29.82
N LYS A 425 -21.71 -10.75 30.03
CA LYS A 425 -21.33 -9.35 29.87
C LYS A 425 -21.39 -8.91 28.41
N LEU A 426 -21.00 -9.79 27.49
CA LEU A 426 -20.83 -9.48 26.07
C LEU A 426 -22.12 -8.96 25.40
N ALA A 427 -23.30 -9.33 25.91
CA ALA A 427 -24.60 -8.80 25.46
C ALA A 427 -24.71 -7.26 25.55
N ASN A 428 -23.88 -6.59 26.37
CA ASN A 428 -23.85 -5.13 26.52
C ASN A 428 -22.71 -4.46 25.73
N TYR A 429 -22.00 -5.22 24.90
CA TYR A 429 -20.84 -4.79 24.12
C TYR A 429 -21.09 -4.99 22.63
N ASP A 430 -20.39 -4.23 21.78
CA ASP A 430 -20.50 -4.32 20.33
C ASP A 430 -19.58 -5.40 19.74
N MET A 431 -18.49 -5.69 20.45
CA MET A 431 -17.40 -6.53 19.99
C MET A 431 -16.80 -7.37 21.14
N GLY A 432 -16.55 -8.65 20.84
CA GLY A 432 -15.94 -9.60 21.76
C GLY A 432 -14.57 -10.09 21.27
N LEU A 433 -13.60 -10.17 22.18
CA LEU A 433 -12.33 -10.82 21.95
C LEU A 433 -12.07 -11.90 22.99
N PHE A 434 -11.70 -13.10 22.56
CA PHE A 434 -11.20 -14.15 23.43
C PHE A 434 -9.75 -14.44 23.06
N PHE A 435 -8.85 -14.37 24.05
CA PHE A 435 -7.46 -14.77 23.93
C PHE A 435 -7.16 -15.89 24.91
N TYR A 436 -6.54 -16.95 24.42
CA TYR A 436 -6.05 -18.05 25.26
C TYR A 436 -4.62 -18.41 24.91
N ALA A 437 -3.75 -18.44 25.94
CA ALA A 437 -2.41 -18.98 25.86
C ALA A 437 -2.27 -20.17 26.82
N GLY A 438 -1.79 -21.31 26.32
CA GLY A 438 -1.64 -22.52 27.13
C GLY A 438 -1.61 -23.82 26.31
N HIS A 439 -1.84 -24.95 26.99
CA HIS A 439 -2.04 -26.24 26.33
C HIS A 439 -3.45 -26.32 25.75
N GLY A 440 -3.55 -26.95 24.58
CA GLY A 440 -4.79 -27.26 23.90
C GLY A 440 -4.62 -28.56 23.11
N VAL A 441 -5.72 -29.29 22.92
CA VAL A 441 -5.72 -30.57 22.22
C VAL A 441 -6.96 -30.68 21.33
N GLN A 442 -6.82 -31.42 20.23
CA GLN A 442 -7.94 -31.84 19.41
C GLN A 442 -8.36 -33.28 19.78
N VAL A 443 -9.65 -33.48 20.02
CA VAL A 443 -10.28 -34.80 20.18
C VAL A 443 -11.55 -34.86 19.34
N LYS A 444 -11.67 -35.88 18.47
CA LYS A 444 -12.83 -36.10 17.58
C LYS A 444 -13.26 -34.87 16.77
N GLY A 445 -12.29 -34.06 16.34
CA GLY A 445 -12.55 -32.85 15.55
C GLY A 445 -12.91 -31.61 16.38
N TYR A 446 -12.95 -31.72 17.71
CA TYR A 446 -13.20 -30.60 18.61
C TYR A 446 -11.94 -30.13 19.30
N ASN A 447 -11.81 -28.82 19.45
CA ASN A 447 -10.71 -28.18 20.17
C ASN A 447 -11.05 -28.03 21.64
N TYR A 448 -10.13 -28.43 22.51
CA TYR A 448 -10.22 -28.31 23.95
C TYR A 448 -9.05 -27.49 24.49
N LEU A 449 -9.37 -26.53 25.35
CA LEU A 449 -8.44 -25.76 26.17
C LEU A 449 -8.21 -26.54 27.47
N ILE A 450 -6.95 -26.72 27.89
CA ILE A 450 -6.58 -27.54 29.04
C ILE A 450 -6.42 -26.66 30.30
N PRO A 451 -7.23 -26.87 31.35
CA PRO A 451 -7.03 -26.31 32.68
C PRO A 451 -5.73 -26.73 33.37
N VAL A 452 -5.29 -25.98 34.38
CA VAL A 452 -4.05 -26.31 35.10
C VAL A 452 -4.15 -27.54 36.00
N ASP A 453 -5.37 -27.93 36.39
CA ASP A 453 -5.66 -29.08 37.26
C ASP A 453 -6.02 -30.36 36.48
N SER A 454 -6.13 -30.30 35.15
CA SER A 454 -6.50 -31.46 34.34
C SER A 454 -5.48 -32.59 34.43
N LYS A 455 -5.97 -33.80 34.70
CA LYS A 455 -5.20 -35.03 34.74
C LYS A 455 -5.71 -35.96 33.64
N LEU A 456 -5.14 -35.85 32.44
CA LEU A 456 -5.62 -36.59 31.28
C LEU A 456 -4.86 -37.92 31.14
N GLU A 457 -5.49 -39.03 31.49
CA GLU A 457 -4.91 -40.38 31.35
C GLU A 457 -5.32 -41.05 30.04
N ASN A 458 -6.48 -40.68 29.50
CA ASN A 458 -6.99 -41.18 28.22
C ASN A 458 -7.83 -40.10 27.47
N GLU A 459 -8.20 -40.39 26.22
CA GLU A 459 -8.95 -39.45 25.36
C GLU A 459 -10.33 -39.07 25.93
N ARG A 460 -10.98 -39.95 26.72
CA ARG A 460 -12.31 -39.67 27.29
C ARG A 460 -12.22 -38.59 28.36
N ASP A 461 -11.11 -38.53 29.09
CA ASP A 461 -10.89 -37.54 30.15
C ASP A 461 -10.89 -36.12 29.58
N VAL A 462 -10.52 -35.93 28.31
CA VAL A 462 -10.53 -34.62 27.64
C VAL A 462 -11.91 -33.98 27.66
N GLU A 463 -12.95 -34.76 27.36
CA GLU A 463 -14.32 -34.26 27.33
C GLU A 463 -14.79 -33.81 28.73
N TYR A 464 -14.38 -34.52 29.77
CA TYR A 464 -14.81 -34.28 31.15
C TYR A 464 -13.98 -33.24 31.88
N ASP A 465 -12.66 -33.18 31.64
CA ASP A 465 -11.69 -32.42 32.43
C ASP A 465 -11.18 -31.16 31.71
N CYS A 466 -11.44 -31.01 30.41
CA CYS A 466 -11.04 -29.82 29.65
C CYS A 466 -12.24 -28.91 29.33
N VAL A 467 -11.98 -27.78 28.66
CA VAL A 467 -13.02 -26.85 28.22
C VAL A 467 -13.02 -26.75 26.71
N GLN A 468 -14.12 -27.14 26.08
CA GLN A 468 -14.25 -27.06 24.63
C GLN A 468 -14.21 -25.60 24.14
N ALA A 469 -13.32 -25.27 23.21
CA ALA A 469 -13.19 -23.91 22.67
C ALA A 469 -14.47 -23.45 21.94
N GLY A 470 -15.23 -24.39 21.38
CA GLY A 470 -16.56 -24.13 20.80
C GLY A 470 -17.55 -23.50 21.78
N ARG A 471 -17.41 -23.71 23.09
CA ARG A 471 -18.24 -23.04 24.11
C ARG A 471 -18.09 -21.53 24.05
N VAL A 472 -16.88 -21.03 23.80
CA VAL A 472 -16.59 -19.60 23.69
C VAL A 472 -17.30 -19.02 22.47
N LEU A 473 -17.18 -19.70 21.32
CA LEU A 473 -17.86 -19.29 20.09
C LEU A 473 -19.38 -19.27 20.26
N ALA A 474 -19.96 -20.30 20.89
CA ALA A 474 -21.40 -20.35 21.17
C ALA A 474 -21.87 -19.20 22.07
N LYS A 475 -21.06 -18.82 23.08
CA LYS A 475 -21.36 -17.66 23.94
C LYS A 475 -21.27 -16.34 23.17
N MET A 476 -20.27 -16.19 22.31
CA MET A 476 -20.11 -15.02 21.43
C MET A 476 -21.27 -14.89 20.44
N GLU A 477 -21.69 -15.99 19.82
CA GLU A 477 -22.82 -16.03 18.89
C GLU A 477 -24.14 -15.71 19.59
N SER A 478 -24.38 -16.30 20.77
CA SER A 478 -25.59 -16.05 21.57
C SER A 478 -25.70 -14.59 22.04
N ALA A 479 -24.57 -13.92 22.26
CA ALA A 479 -24.54 -12.52 22.65
C ALA A 479 -24.92 -11.55 21.51
N GLY A 480 -24.91 -12.00 20.25
CA GLY A 480 -25.33 -11.20 19.09
C GLY A 480 -24.38 -10.06 18.73
N THR A 481 -23.10 -10.14 19.13
CA THR A 481 -22.07 -9.16 18.78
C THR A 481 -21.80 -9.11 17.28
N LYS A 482 -21.46 -7.92 16.79
CA LYS A 482 -21.23 -7.69 15.35
C LYS A 482 -19.87 -8.20 14.87
N THR A 483 -18.91 -8.24 15.79
CA THR A 483 -17.52 -8.64 15.55
C THR A 483 -17.04 -9.52 16.70
N ASN A 484 -16.56 -10.72 16.38
CA ASN A 484 -16.02 -11.67 17.35
C ASN A 484 -14.63 -12.13 16.95
N LEU A 485 -13.66 -11.99 17.86
CA LEU A 485 -12.28 -12.39 17.61
C LEU A 485 -11.89 -13.47 18.59
N VAL A 486 -11.38 -14.60 18.10
CA VAL A 486 -10.86 -15.70 18.92
C VAL A 486 -9.40 -15.92 18.55
N ILE A 487 -8.48 -15.73 19.49
CA ILE A 487 -7.04 -15.89 19.30
C ILE A 487 -6.55 -17.01 20.20
N LEU A 488 -6.05 -18.08 19.60
CA LEU A 488 -5.58 -19.27 20.28
C LEU A 488 -4.06 -19.40 20.13
N ASP A 489 -3.33 -18.96 21.15
CA ASP A 489 -1.90 -19.25 21.35
C ASP A 489 -1.73 -20.59 22.09
N ALA A 490 -2.36 -21.61 21.53
CA ALA A 490 -2.42 -22.95 22.09
C ALA A 490 -2.37 -23.97 20.96
N CYS A 491 -1.30 -24.76 20.95
CA CYS A 491 -1.07 -25.94 20.12
C CYS A 491 0.30 -26.47 20.57
N ARG A 492 0.51 -26.71 21.87
CA ARG A 492 1.77 -27.31 22.32
C ARG A 492 1.52 -28.81 22.36
N ASP A 493 2.50 -29.64 21.97
CA ASP A 493 2.40 -31.12 21.92
C ASP A 493 1.47 -31.63 23.04
N ASN A 494 0.53 -32.53 22.74
CA ASN A 494 -0.37 -33.03 23.79
C ASN A 494 0.52 -33.66 24.89
N PRO A 495 0.64 -33.03 26.07
CA PRO A 495 1.65 -33.42 27.04
C PRO A 495 1.33 -34.79 27.66
N PHE A 496 0.12 -35.29 27.43
CA PHE A 496 -0.39 -36.57 27.89
C PHE A 496 -0.26 -37.69 26.83
N GLU A 497 0.30 -37.41 25.65
CA GLU A 497 0.50 -38.40 24.57
C GLU A 497 1.26 -39.65 25.03
N ARG A 498 2.21 -39.53 25.96
CA ARG A 498 2.98 -40.67 26.48
C ARG A 498 2.12 -41.62 27.33
N SER A 499 1.09 -41.09 28.01
CA SER A 499 0.12 -41.86 28.80
C SER A 499 -0.93 -42.53 27.90
N TRP A 500 -1.19 -41.95 26.72
CA TRP A 500 -2.15 -42.43 25.74
C TRP A 500 -1.49 -43.41 24.76
N THR A 501 -0.94 -44.51 25.27
CA THR A 501 -0.35 -45.52 24.38
C THR A 501 -1.47 -46.16 23.54
N ARG A 502 -1.38 -46.03 22.20
CA ARG A 502 -2.06 -46.82 21.14
C ARG A 502 -3.17 -46.16 20.29
N GLY A 503 -3.30 -44.82 20.25
CA GLY A 503 -4.21 -44.14 19.30
C GLY A 503 -3.51 -43.03 18.49
N GLN A 504 -3.89 -42.85 17.23
CA GLN A 504 -3.47 -41.69 16.40
C GLN A 504 -4.02 -40.39 17.02
N SER A 505 -3.35 -39.85 18.02
CA SER A 505 -3.64 -38.51 18.54
C SER A 505 -3.22 -37.49 17.49
N SER A 506 -4.18 -36.73 16.96
CA SER A 506 -3.91 -35.60 16.05
C SER A 506 -3.18 -34.50 16.83
N LYS A 507 -1.98 -34.12 16.38
CA LYS A 507 -1.20 -33.01 16.95
C LYS A 507 -1.90 -31.67 16.68
N GLY A 508 -1.80 -30.71 17.60
CA GLY A 508 -2.36 -29.36 17.42
C GLY A 508 -3.89 -29.28 17.49
N LEU A 509 -4.45 -28.15 17.04
CA LEU A 509 -5.89 -27.85 17.03
C LEU A 509 -6.51 -28.10 15.64
N ALA A 510 -7.77 -28.51 15.61
CA ALA A 510 -8.61 -28.59 14.41
C ALA A 510 -9.07 -27.21 13.94
N PHE A 511 -9.46 -27.15 12.67
CA PHE A 511 -10.25 -26.03 12.16
C PHE A 511 -11.62 -25.96 12.83
N MET A 512 -12.01 -24.75 13.23
CA MET A 512 -13.37 -24.42 13.62
C MET A 512 -13.98 -23.52 12.54
N ASN A 513 -15.24 -23.77 12.18
CA ASN A 513 -15.98 -22.86 11.31
C ASN A 513 -16.23 -21.57 12.10
N ALA A 514 -15.76 -20.44 11.56
CA ALA A 514 -16.04 -19.13 12.14
C ALA A 514 -17.51 -18.79 11.87
N PRO A 515 -18.34 -18.54 12.91
CA PRO A 515 -19.67 -17.99 12.70
C PRO A 515 -19.62 -16.64 11.98
N SER A 516 -20.72 -16.23 11.35
CA SER A 516 -20.79 -14.92 10.67
C SER A 516 -20.36 -13.79 11.61
N GLY A 517 -19.50 -12.88 11.13
CA GLY A 517 -18.94 -11.80 11.94
C GLY A 517 -17.80 -12.22 12.87
N SER A 518 -17.23 -13.43 12.69
CA SER A 518 -16.13 -13.93 13.53
C SER A 518 -14.82 -14.11 12.76
N LEU A 519 -13.69 -13.94 13.45
CA LEU A 519 -12.36 -14.36 13.00
C LEU A 519 -11.71 -15.20 14.09
N ILE A 520 -11.19 -16.35 13.70
CA ILE A 520 -10.48 -17.29 14.58
C ILE A 520 -9.02 -17.36 14.09
N ALA A 521 -8.08 -17.01 14.95
CA ALA A 521 -6.66 -17.00 14.68
C ALA A 521 -5.93 -18.03 15.55
N TYR A 522 -5.04 -18.79 14.94
CA TYR A 522 -4.28 -19.89 15.53
C TYR A 522 -2.78 -19.57 15.44
N ALA A 523 -2.04 -19.83 16.52
CA ALA A 523 -0.59 -19.60 16.57
C ALA A 523 0.21 -20.45 15.57
N THR A 524 -0.35 -21.57 15.08
CA THR A 524 0.28 -22.46 14.11
C THR A 524 -0.79 -23.13 13.25
N SER A 525 -0.37 -23.81 12.18
CA SER A 525 -1.28 -24.49 11.28
C SER A 525 -1.87 -25.73 11.96
N PRO A 526 -3.12 -26.11 11.64
CA PRO A 526 -3.72 -27.34 12.18
C PRO A 526 -2.80 -28.55 11.99
N GLY A 527 -2.73 -29.43 12.97
CA GLY A 527 -1.79 -30.55 12.92
C GLY A 527 -0.39 -30.25 13.50
N ASN A 528 -0.04 -28.99 13.77
CA ASN A 528 1.31 -28.58 14.16
C ASN A 528 1.36 -27.93 15.54
N THR A 529 2.57 -27.69 16.05
CA THR A 529 2.79 -27.11 17.37
C THR A 529 3.36 -25.69 17.35
N ALA A 530 3.06 -24.92 18.40
CA ALA A 530 3.52 -23.55 18.60
C ALA A 530 4.71 -23.51 19.58
N SER A 531 5.67 -22.63 19.33
CA SER A 531 6.87 -22.46 20.16
C SER A 531 6.64 -21.49 21.32
N ASP A 532 7.18 -21.84 22.49
CA ASP A 532 7.26 -20.95 23.66
C ASP A 532 8.09 -19.68 23.38
N GLY A 533 8.91 -19.67 22.33
CA GLY A 533 9.81 -18.56 22.04
C GLY A 533 11.03 -18.52 22.98
N LYS A 534 11.88 -17.49 22.82
CA LYS A 534 13.09 -17.27 23.65
C LYS A 534 13.01 -16.00 24.52
N GLY A 535 11.92 -15.24 24.40
CA GLY A 535 11.70 -13.97 25.09
C GLY A 535 10.79 -14.11 26.31
N SER A 536 10.34 -12.96 26.82
CA SER A 536 9.39 -12.87 27.95
C SER A 536 7.97 -13.35 27.61
N ASN A 537 7.65 -13.42 26.32
CA ASN A 537 6.36 -13.81 25.75
C ASN A 537 6.56 -14.92 24.71
N GLY A 538 5.50 -15.67 24.42
CA GLY A 538 5.40 -16.61 23.30
C GLY A 538 5.72 -15.92 21.97
N LEU A 539 6.24 -16.67 20.99
CA LEU A 539 6.61 -16.10 19.69
C LEU A 539 5.40 -15.46 18.99
N TYR A 540 4.26 -16.14 19.01
CA TYR A 540 3.03 -15.66 18.38
C TYR A 540 2.47 -14.42 19.08
N THR A 541 2.32 -14.48 20.41
CA THR A 541 1.88 -13.31 21.20
C THR A 541 2.81 -12.11 21.05
N SER A 542 4.13 -12.32 21.05
CA SER A 542 5.11 -11.25 20.81
C SER A 542 4.86 -10.57 19.46
N ALA A 543 4.67 -11.37 18.40
CA ALA A 543 4.38 -10.84 17.08
C ALA A 543 3.04 -10.07 17.03
N ILE A 544 1.99 -10.55 17.69
CA ILE A 544 0.71 -9.81 17.77
C ILE A 544 0.93 -8.44 18.44
N LEU A 545 1.64 -8.41 19.57
CA LEU A 545 1.84 -7.18 20.35
C LEU A 545 2.55 -6.08 19.56
N ASP A 546 3.41 -6.43 18.60
CA ASP A 546 4.10 -5.45 17.75
C ASP A 546 3.16 -4.74 16.76
N TYR A 547 2.12 -5.44 16.28
CA TYR A 547 1.23 -4.93 15.25
C TYR A 547 -0.14 -4.47 15.79
N ILE A 548 -0.58 -4.96 16.95
CA ILE A 548 -1.93 -4.68 17.50
C ILE A 548 -2.15 -3.19 17.81
N ARG A 549 -1.08 -2.42 18.03
CA ARG A 549 -1.15 -0.97 18.31
C ARG A 549 -1.02 -0.11 17.06
N GLN A 550 -0.71 -0.70 15.91
CA GLN A 550 -0.51 0.05 14.68
C GLN A 550 -1.84 0.69 14.25
N GLN A 551 -1.81 2.00 14.03
CA GLN A 551 -3.00 2.74 13.59
C GLN A 551 -3.37 2.37 12.15
N ASN A 552 -4.67 2.30 11.89
CA ASN A 552 -5.25 2.05 10.56
C ASN A 552 -4.78 0.75 9.90
N LEU A 553 -4.36 -0.24 10.70
CA LEU A 553 -4.03 -1.59 10.20
C LEU A 553 -5.24 -2.50 10.32
N GLN A 554 -5.78 -2.93 9.18
CA GLN A 554 -6.88 -3.87 9.10
C GLN A 554 -6.47 -5.23 9.68
N ILE A 555 -7.38 -5.90 10.38
CA ILE A 555 -7.06 -7.13 11.13
C ILE A 555 -6.52 -8.27 10.25
N GLU A 556 -7.02 -8.45 9.04
CA GLU A 556 -6.51 -9.44 8.10
C GLU A 556 -5.05 -9.15 7.70
N ASP A 557 -4.73 -7.88 7.44
CA ASP A 557 -3.35 -7.45 7.15
C ASP A 557 -2.46 -7.54 8.40
N MET A 558 -2.99 -7.24 9.58
CA MET A 558 -2.28 -7.41 10.86
C MET A 558 -1.86 -8.86 11.04
N PHE A 559 -2.78 -9.82 10.89
CA PHE A 559 -2.46 -11.23 11.01
C PHE A 559 -1.54 -11.73 9.89
N LYS A 560 -1.61 -11.15 8.68
CA LYS A 560 -0.63 -11.42 7.62
C LYS A 560 0.79 -10.99 8.00
N GLU A 561 0.97 -9.83 8.63
CA GLU A 561 2.28 -9.38 9.13
C GLU A 561 2.76 -10.23 10.32
N VAL A 562 1.87 -10.58 11.26
CA VAL A 562 2.15 -11.53 12.34
C VAL A 562 2.65 -12.86 11.78
N ARG A 563 1.96 -13.41 10.77
CA ARG A 563 2.34 -14.68 10.12
C ARG A 563 3.73 -14.59 9.47
N LYS A 564 4.01 -13.53 8.71
CA LYS A 564 5.35 -13.31 8.12
C LYS A 564 6.44 -13.30 9.19
N LYS A 565 6.21 -12.59 10.30
CA LYS A 565 7.16 -12.49 11.40
C LYS A 565 7.41 -13.84 12.06
N VAL A 566 6.35 -14.59 12.39
CA VAL A 566 6.47 -15.90 13.05
C VAL A 566 7.14 -16.94 12.16
N ILE A 567 6.83 -16.98 10.86
CA ILE A 567 7.53 -17.87 9.91
C ILE A 567 9.03 -17.54 9.89
N LYS A 568 9.38 -16.26 9.81
CA LYS A 568 10.78 -15.81 9.78
C LYS A 568 11.52 -16.19 11.07
N GLU A 569 10.97 -15.88 12.24
CA GLU A 569 11.64 -16.09 13.53
C GLU A 569 11.65 -17.54 13.98
N SER A 570 10.68 -18.36 13.56
CA SER A 570 10.68 -19.80 13.80
C SER A 570 11.56 -20.58 12.82
N GLY A 571 12.09 -19.93 11.78
CA GLY A 571 12.81 -20.61 10.68
C GLY A 571 11.91 -21.55 9.88
N GLY A 572 10.64 -21.17 9.70
CA GLY A 572 9.63 -21.95 8.98
C GLY A 572 8.95 -23.06 9.78
N LYS A 573 9.29 -23.23 11.07
CA LYS A 573 8.74 -24.30 11.92
C LYS A 573 7.34 -24.04 12.45
N GLN A 574 6.94 -22.77 12.51
CA GLN A 574 5.62 -22.34 13.00
C GLN A 574 4.99 -21.45 11.95
N THR A 575 3.78 -21.80 11.52
CA THR A 575 3.03 -21.04 10.50
C THR A 575 1.65 -20.69 11.05
N PRO A 576 1.43 -19.48 11.59
CA PRO A 576 0.10 -19.06 12.04
C PRO A 576 -0.96 -19.21 10.96
N TRP A 577 -2.21 -19.36 11.37
CA TRP A 577 -3.33 -19.54 10.47
C TRP A 577 -4.58 -18.83 10.97
N GLU A 578 -5.43 -18.33 10.07
CA GLU A 578 -6.70 -17.70 10.41
C GLU A 578 -7.86 -18.27 9.60
N SER A 579 -9.06 -18.27 10.19
CA SER A 579 -10.35 -18.53 9.55
C SER A 579 -11.26 -17.34 9.81
N THR A 580 -11.79 -16.73 8.75
CA THR A 580 -12.58 -15.48 8.88
C THR A 580 -13.92 -15.58 8.17
N SER A 581 -14.92 -15.00 8.79
CA SER A 581 -16.25 -14.69 8.23
C SER A 581 -16.65 -13.26 8.62
N LEU A 582 -15.66 -12.38 8.82
CA LEU A 582 -15.88 -10.96 9.03
C LEU A 582 -16.53 -10.34 7.78
N VAL A 583 -17.55 -9.52 8.01
CA VAL A 583 -18.28 -8.81 6.95
C VAL A 583 -17.87 -7.33 6.87
N LYS A 584 -17.25 -6.81 7.93
CA LYS A 584 -16.80 -5.41 8.03
C LYS A 584 -15.33 -5.36 8.40
N ASP A 585 -14.66 -4.33 7.89
CA ASP A 585 -13.27 -4.04 8.27
C ASP A 585 -13.18 -3.74 9.77
N PHE A 586 -12.29 -4.47 10.44
CA PHE A 586 -11.99 -4.27 11.85
C PHE A 586 -10.55 -3.77 12.03
N TYR A 587 -10.39 -2.83 12.97
CA TYR A 587 -9.13 -2.21 13.34
C TYR A 587 -9.05 -2.16 14.86
N PHE A 588 -7.95 -2.65 15.42
CA PHE A 588 -7.67 -2.50 16.86
C PHE A 588 -7.47 -1.02 17.23
N ASN A 589 -6.75 -0.27 16.39
CA ASN A 589 -6.46 1.14 16.56
C ASN A 589 -6.82 1.90 15.27
N LYS A 590 -7.89 2.70 15.28
CA LYS A 590 -8.28 3.55 14.15
C LYS A 590 -7.57 4.90 14.20
#